data_AF-A0A933TEQ1-F1
#
_entry.id   AF-A0A933TEQ1-F1
#
_cell.length_a   1.000
_cell.length_b   1.000
_cell.length_c   1.000
_cell.angle_alpha   90.00
_cell.angle_beta   90.00
_cell.angle_gamma   90.00
#
_symmetry.space_group_name_H-M   'P 1'
#
loop_
_entity.id
_entity.type
_entity.pdbx_description
1 polymer ?
#
loop_
_entity_poly.entity_id
_entity_poly.type
_entity_poly.pdbx_seq_one_letter_code
_entity_poly.pdbx_strand_id
1 'polypeptide(L)'
;MKDYFPLVEGLRLEYRTRTAGGGGGYRFEVVSAAEEGGAVRAHCRRTPLAGGAPADFTLVKDGRGVSLGRELLLPLPLEKGRRWESGGESCRVDSLEAVKTVPAGTFRGCLRVVYPIAGGDGGGGEKVYAPGVGLVSDLCAAEDETSETLLTGARVP
;
A
#
# COMPACT_ATOMS: atom_id res chain seq x y z
N MET A 1 -6.80 17.54 -2.52
CA MET A 1 -5.64 16.69 -2.15
C MET A 1 -5.76 15.38 -2.90
N LYS A 2 -4.67 14.85 -3.48
CA LYS A 2 -4.69 13.55 -4.19
C LYS A 2 -4.97 12.44 -3.16
N ASP A 3 -5.87 11.52 -3.48
CA ASP A 3 -6.14 10.35 -2.63
C ASP A 3 -5.24 9.19 -3.04
N TYR A 4 -4.25 8.84 -2.21
CA TYR A 4 -3.31 7.74 -2.47
C TYR A 4 -3.72 6.42 -1.82
N PHE A 5 -4.87 6.39 -1.14
CA PHE A 5 -5.39 5.19 -0.49
C PHE A 5 -6.93 5.26 -0.47
N PRO A 6 -7.56 5.10 -1.65
CA PRO A 6 -9.02 5.12 -1.75
C PRO A 6 -9.63 3.93 -1.01
N LEU A 7 -10.60 4.21 -0.15
CA LEU A 7 -11.41 3.21 0.55
C LEU A 7 -12.83 3.26 -0.01
N VAL A 8 -12.98 2.87 -1.27
CA VAL A 8 -14.24 2.95 -2.03
C VAL A 8 -14.74 1.53 -2.29
N GLU A 9 -16.00 1.27 -1.95
CA GLU A 9 -16.64 -0.03 -2.18
C GLU A 9 -16.52 -0.48 -3.65
N GLY A 10 -16.14 -1.74 -3.85
CA GLY A 10 -15.94 -2.33 -5.17
C GLY A 10 -14.54 -2.14 -5.75
N LEU A 11 -13.67 -1.37 -5.10
CA LEU A 11 -12.24 -1.30 -5.44
C LEU A 11 -11.63 -2.70 -5.35
N ARG A 12 -10.96 -3.13 -6.42
CA ARG A 12 -10.26 -4.40 -6.50
C ARG A 12 -8.89 -4.23 -7.13
N LEU A 13 -7.87 -4.68 -6.43
CA LEU A 13 -6.46 -4.59 -6.83
C LEU A 13 -5.84 -5.99 -6.79
N GLU A 14 -5.17 -6.40 -7.85
CA GLU A 14 -4.47 -7.69 -7.92
C GLU A 14 -2.97 -7.46 -7.96
N TYR A 15 -2.26 -8.21 -7.12
CA TYR A 15 -0.83 -8.09 -6.94
C TYR A 15 -0.13 -9.41 -7.19
N ARG A 16 1.07 -9.32 -7.75
CA ARG A 16 2.02 -10.43 -7.82
C ARG A 16 3.26 -10.07 -7.02
N THR A 17 3.72 -11.04 -6.22
CA THR A 17 4.92 -10.90 -5.39
C THR A 17 5.99 -11.84 -5.93
N ARG A 18 7.22 -11.35 -6.01
CA ARG A 18 8.41 -12.12 -6.36
C ARG A 18 9.39 -12.04 -5.20
N THR A 19 9.94 -13.18 -4.79
CA THR A 19 11.06 -13.26 -3.86
C THR A 19 12.10 -14.25 -4.41
N ALA A 20 13.27 -14.33 -3.79
CA ALA A 20 14.31 -15.27 -4.18
C ALA A 20 13.86 -16.75 -4.08
N GLY A 21 12.99 -17.07 -3.12
CA GLY A 21 12.50 -18.44 -2.85
C GLY A 21 11.26 -18.85 -3.64
N GLY A 22 10.69 -17.95 -4.45
CA GLY A 22 9.46 -18.22 -5.22
C GLY A 22 8.42 -17.12 -5.07
N GLY A 23 7.54 -17.01 -6.06
CA GLY A 23 6.54 -15.95 -6.13
C GLY A 23 5.16 -16.35 -5.62
N GLY A 24 4.30 -15.35 -5.51
CA GLY A 24 2.90 -15.52 -5.15
C GLY A 24 2.07 -14.34 -5.64
N GLY A 25 0.98 -14.09 -4.96
CA GLY A 25 0.15 -12.93 -5.22
C GLY A 25 -1.15 -12.99 -4.46
N TYR A 26 -1.82 -11.86 -4.38
CA TYR A 26 -3.11 -11.75 -3.75
C TYR A 26 -3.96 -10.71 -4.45
N ARG A 27 -5.26 -10.83 -4.22
CA ARG A 27 -6.24 -9.81 -4.55
C ARG A 27 -6.66 -9.09 -3.28
N PHE A 28 -6.64 -7.76 -3.31
CA PHE A 28 -7.19 -6.88 -2.29
C PHE A 28 -8.50 -6.29 -2.80
N GLU A 29 -9.52 -6.32 -1.95
CA GLU A 29 -10.86 -5.83 -2.26
C GLU A 29 -11.37 -4.95 -1.12
N VAL A 30 -11.96 -3.80 -1.44
CA VAL A 30 -12.82 -3.05 -0.52
C VAL A 30 -14.24 -3.56 -0.73
N VAL A 31 -14.68 -4.43 0.18
CA VAL A 31 -15.97 -5.14 0.07
C VAL A 31 -17.13 -4.22 0.40
N SER A 32 -16.97 -3.36 1.39
CA SER A 32 -17.92 -2.30 1.72
C SER A 32 -17.19 -1.13 2.39
N ALA A 33 -17.74 0.07 2.25
CA ALA A 33 -17.23 1.26 2.90
C ALA A 33 -18.38 2.16 3.35
N ALA A 34 -18.29 2.67 4.58
CA ALA A 34 -19.26 3.61 5.13
C ALA A 34 -18.55 4.81 5.74
N GLU A 35 -19.11 5.99 5.55
CA GLU A 35 -18.66 7.22 6.20
C GLU A 35 -19.50 7.46 7.46
N GLU A 36 -18.83 7.65 8.59
CA GLU A 36 -19.45 7.95 9.86
C GLU A 36 -18.56 8.92 10.65
N GLY A 37 -19.12 10.06 11.06
CA GLY A 37 -18.41 11.03 11.90
C GLY A 37 -17.11 11.57 11.29
N GLY A 38 -17.03 11.71 9.97
CA GLY A 38 -15.84 12.20 9.26
C GLY A 38 -14.72 11.17 9.11
N ALA A 39 -15.01 9.89 9.36
CA ALA A 39 -14.11 8.78 9.07
C ALA A 39 -14.78 7.79 8.11
N VAL A 40 -14.01 7.24 7.19
CA VAL A 40 -14.42 6.10 6.36
C VAL A 40 -13.97 4.82 7.03
N ARG A 41 -14.91 3.91 7.29
CA ARG A 41 -14.63 2.54 7.76
C ARG A 41 -14.89 1.58 6.62
N ALA A 42 -13.87 0.83 6.22
CA ALA A 42 -13.93 -0.08 5.09
C ALA A 42 -13.66 -1.52 5.50
N HIS A 43 -14.61 -2.41 5.20
CA HIS A 43 -14.38 -3.85 5.27
C HIS A 43 -13.60 -4.28 4.04
N CYS A 44 -12.41 -4.83 4.27
CA CYS A 44 -11.48 -5.22 3.22
C CYS A 44 -11.22 -6.72 3.26
N ARG A 45 -10.98 -7.30 2.09
CA ARG A 45 -10.64 -8.71 1.91
C ARG A 45 -9.33 -8.85 1.16
N ARG A 46 -8.48 -9.77 1.63
CA ARG A 46 -7.31 -10.24 0.90
C ARG A 46 -7.44 -11.72 0.57
N THR A 47 -7.41 -12.07 -0.71
CA THR A 47 -7.51 -13.45 -1.21
C THR A 47 -6.22 -13.88 -1.90
N PRO A 48 -5.53 -14.93 -1.42
CA PRO A 48 -4.36 -15.48 -2.11
C PRO A 48 -4.70 -15.96 -3.54
N LEU A 49 -3.83 -15.68 -4.51
CA LEU A 49 -4.03 -16.13 -5.90
C LEU A 49 -3.68 -17.61 -6.11
N ALA A 50 -2.84 -18.19 -5.26
CA ALA A 50 -2.45 -19.60 -5.34
C ALA A 50 -3.49 -20.58 -4.74
N GLY A 51 -4.66 -20.08 -4.35
CA GLY A 51 -5.61 -20.80 -3.53
C GLY A 51 -5.30 -20.65 -2.03
N GLY A 52 -6.33 -20.79 -1.19
CA GLY A 52 -6.26 -20.56 0.25
C GLY A 52 -7.45 -19.76 0.77
N ALA A 53 -7.59 -19.70 2.10
CA ALA A 53 -8.67 -18.95 2.74
C ALA A 53 -8.44 -17.43 2.58
N PRO A 54 -9.48 -16.64 2.27
CA PRO A 54 -9.37 -15.19 2.32
C PRO A 54 -9.18 -14.71 3.77
N ALA A 55 -8.51 -13.57 3.93
CA ALA A 55 -8.39 -12.85 5.19
C ALA A 55 -9.19 -11.55 5.11
N ASP A 56 -10.11 -11.35 6.03
CA ASP A 56 -10.91 -10.15 6.16
C ASP A 56 -10.35 -9.23 7.27
N PHE A 57 -10.40 -7.92 7.05
CA PHE A 57 -9.93 -6.92 8.00
C PHE A 57 -10.64 -5.58 7.79
N THR A 58 -10.44 -4.62 8.70
CA THR A 58 -11.03 -3.29 8.61
C THR A 58 -9.95 -2.23 8.50
N LEU A 59 -10.06 -1.37 7.50
CA LEU A 59 -9.29 -0.14 7.39
C LEU A 59 -10.15 1.05 7.82
N VAL A 60 -9.53 1.99 8.52
CA VAL A 60 -10.16 3.25 8.89
C VAL A 60 -9.35 4.39 8.31
N LYS A 61 -10.04 5.33 7.65
CA LYS A 61 -9.46 6.56 7.14
C LYS A 61 -10.13 7.75 7.81
N ASP A 62 -9.37 8.54 8.54
CA ASP A 62 -9.82 9.78 9.18
C ASP A 62 -8.87 10.95 8.84
N GLY A 63 -9.02 12.09 9.50
CA GLY A 63 -8.15 13.25 9.30
C GLY A 63 -6.67 13.03 9.65
N ARG A 64 -6.33 11.96 10.38
CA ARG A 64 -4.94 11.60 10.73
C ARG A 64 -4.29 10.70 9.67
N GLY A 65 -5.09 9.94 8.91
CA GLY A 65 -4.58 9.04 7.88
C GLY A 65 -5.36 7.73 7.76
N VAL A 66 -4.74 6.73 7.15
CA VAL A 66 -5.27 5.36 7.00
C VAL A 66 -4.63 4.45 8.02
N SER A 67 -5.44 3.69 8.76
CA SER A 67 -5.00 2.80 9.83
C SER A 67 -5.60 1.40 9.73
N LEU A 68 -4.82 0.40 10.16
CA LEU A 68 -5.25 -0.98 10.38
C LEU A 68 -5.16 -1.28 11.89
N GLY A 69 -6.29 -1.41 12.56
CA GLY A 69 -6.30 -1.50 14.02
C GLY A 69 -5.67 -0.26 14.67
N ARG A 70 -4.53 -0.42 15.35
CA ARG A 70 -3.77 0.67 15.98
C ARG A 70 -2.61 1.18 15.12
N GLU A 71 -2.31 0.51 14.02
CA GLU A 71 -1.19 0.85 13.16
C GLU A 71 -1.59 1.92 12.13
N LEU A 72 -0.81 3.00 12.04
CA LEU A 72 -0.97 4.03 11.02
C LEU A 72 -0.20 3.62 9.76
N LEU A 73 -0.93 3.21 8.72
CA LEU A 73 -0.35 2.77 7.45
C LEU A 73 0.11 3.96 6.60
N LEU A 74 -0.68 5.04 6.59
CA LEU A 74 -0.38 6.21 5.76
C LEU A 74 -0.91 7.49 6.44
N PRO A 75 -0.05 8.46 6.83
CA PRO A 75 -0.49 9.64 7.54
C PRO A 75 -1.09 10.70 6.60
N LEU A 76 -1.89 11.60 7.16
CA LEU A 76 -2.37 12.82 6.52
C LEU A 76 -2.06 14.06 7.38
N PRO A 77 -1.82 15.23 6.76
CA PRO A 77 -1.56 15.43 5.32
C PRO A 77 -0.25 14.79 4.83
N LEU A 78 -0.19 14.44 3.54
CA LEU A 78 1.02 13.89 2.91
C LEU A 78 1.89 15.01 2.36
N GLU A 79 3.10 15.10 2.88
CA GLU A 79 4.09 16.12 2.52
C GLU A 79 5.48 15.51 2.42
N LYS A 80 6.31 16.00 1.50
CA LYS A 80 7.69 15.52 1.34
C LYS A 80 8.45 15.66 2.66
N GLY A 81 9.15 14.59 3.06
CA GLY A 81 9.91 14.53 4.30
C GLY A 81 9.10 14.12 5.53
N ARG A 82 7.76 14.02 5.45
CA ARG A 82 6.94 13.53 6.55
C ARG A 82 7.34 12.11 6.94
N ARG A 83 7.46 11.85 8.25
CA ARG A 83 7.86 10.56 8.82
C ARG A 83 6.80 9.99 9.75
N TRP A 84 6.74 8.67 9.85
CA TRP A 84 5.91 7.92 10.80
C TRP A 84 6.44 6.49 10.94
N GLU A 85 5.98 5.80 11.98
CA GLU A 85 6.27 4.38 12.19
C GLU A 85 5.12 3.53 11.66
N SER A 86 5.43 2.50 10.87
CA SER A 86 4.47 1.49 10.39
C SER A 86 5.20 0.16 10.29
N GLY A 87 4.60 -0.90 10.83
CA GLY A 87 5.17 -2.25 10.79
C GLY A 87 6.50 -2.40 11.54
N GLY A 88 6.85 -1.46 12.43
CA GLY A 88 8.16 -1.40 13.08
C GLY A 88 9.24 -0.65 12.27
N GLU A 89 8.88 -0.10 11.11
CA GLU A 89 9.79 0.61 10.22
C GLU A 89 9.54 2.12 10.21
N SER A 90 10.62 2.90 10.14
CA SER A 90 10.55 4.36 10.06
C SER A 90 10.34 4.82 8.61
N CYS A 91 9.08 5.03 8.24
CA CYS A 91 8.67 5.43 6.91
C CYS A 91 8.88 6.93 6.69
N ARG A 92 9.22 7.33 5.46
CA ARG A 92 9.34 8.73 5.03
C ARG A 92 8.74 8.96 3.65
N VAL A 93 7.95 10.02 3.50
CA VAL A 93 7.56 10.52 2.17
C VAL A 93 8.78 11.07 1.45
N ASP A 94 9.14 10.46 0.34
CA ASP A 94 10.29 10.85 -0.45
C ASP A 94 9.91 11.72 -1.66
N SER A 95 8.80 11.39 -2.32
CA SER A 95 8.27 12.15 -3.46
C SER A 95 6.74 12.08 -3.52
N LEU A 96 6.13 13.12 -4.10
CA LEU A 96 4.69 13.17 -4.46
C LEU A 96 4.48 13.20 -5.98
N GLU A 97 5.58 13.16 -6.75
CA GLU A 97 5.58 13.31 -8.21
C GLU A 97 6.32 12.16 -8.89
N ALA A 98 6.41 11.00 -8.23
CA ALA A 98 7.05 9.82 -8.80
C ALA A 98 6.25 9.29 -10.01
N VAL A 99 6.95 8.59 -10.90
CA VAL A 99 6.36 7.84 -12.00
C VAL A 99 6.73 6.38 -11.79
N LYS A 100 5.77 5.47 -11.89
CA LYS A 100 6.01 4.04 -11.76
C LYS A 100 5.27 3.28 -12.86
N THR A 101 6.01 2.44 -13.57
CA THR A 101 5.48 1.49 -14.55
C THR A 101 5.48 0.11 -13.93
N VAL A 102 4.32 -0.53 -13.95
CA VAL A 102 4.07 -1.90 -13.46
C VAL A 102 3.19 -2.63 -14.48
N PRO A 103 2.94 -3.94 -14.36
CA PRO A 103 2.14 -4.66 -15.35
C PRO A 103 0.71 -4.09 -15.52
N ALA A 104 0.13 -3.50 -14.48
CA ALA A 104 -1.17 -2.83 -14.57
C ALA A 104 -1.15 -1.49 -15.35
N GLY A 105 0.02 -0.94 -15.69
CA GLY A 105 0.15 0.30 -16.46
C GLY A 105 1.25 1.24 -15.93
N THR A 106 1.24 2.47 -16.46
CA THR A 106 2.13 3.55 -16.00
C THR A 106 1.35 4.60 -15.23
N PHE A 107 1.76 4.86 -14.00
CA PHE A 107 1.15 5.81 -13.09
C PHE A 107 2.07 7.02 -12.89
N ARG A 108 1.49 8.23 -12.89
CA ARG A 108 2.20 9.51 -12.73
C ARG A 108 1.69 10.25 -11.50
N GLY A 109 2.51 11.14 -10.96
CA GLY A 109 2.15 11.90 -9.77
C GLY A 109 1.99 11.01 -8.54
N CYS A 110 2.78 9.94 -8.46
CA CYS A 110 2.72 8.93 -7.41
C CYS A 110 3.41 9.42 -6.14
N LEU A 111 2.86 9.01 -5.01
CA LEU A 111 3.51 9.10 -3.71
C LEU A 111 4.55 7.99 -3.62
N ARG A 112 5.82 8.35 -3.41
CA ARG A 112 6.90 7.42 -3.04
C ARG A 112 7.21 7.57 -1.57
N VAL A 113 7.13 6.45 -0.85
CA VAL A 113 7.52 6.30 0.55
C VAL A 113 8.74 5.40 0.59
N VAL A 114 9.74 5.75 1.39
CA VAL A 114 10.93 4.93 1.63
C VAL A 114 11.01 4.57 3.10
N TYR A 115 11.58 3.40 3.40
CA TYR A 115 11.84 2.97 4.77
C TYR A 115 13.19 2.24 4.85
N PRO A 116 14.04 2.54 5.84
CA PRO A 116 15.30 1.83 6.05
C PRO A 116 15.07 0.57 6.91
N ILE A 117 15.74 -0.54 6.60
CA ILE A 117 15.69 -1.76 7.40
C ILE A 117 16.87 -1.76 8.37
N ALA A 118 16.63 -2.03 9.65
CA ALA A 118 17.66 -1.95 10.71
C ALA A 118 18.43 -0.61 10.70
N GLY A 119 17.71 0.50 10.51
CA GLY A 119 18.32 1.84 10.43
C GLY A 119 19.13 2.09 9.15
N GLY A 120 19.05 1.19 8.17
CA GLY A 120 19.70 1.26 6.86
C GLY A 120 20.86 0.26 6.70
N ASP A 121 21.27 -0.39 7.79
CA ASP A 121 22.33 -1.41 7.78
C ASP A 121 21.85 -2.69 7.10
N GLY A 122 20.61 -3.09 7.39
CA GLY A 122 19.99 -4.30 6.81
C GLY A 122 19.33 -4.08 5.45
N GLY A 123 19.57 -2.94 4.80
CA GLY A 123 18.96 -2.55 3.53
C GLY A 123 17.79 -1.57 3.66
N GLY A 124 16.81 -1.68 2.78
CA GLY A 124 15.68 -0.74 2.75
C GLY A 124 14.57 -1.15 1.79
N GLY A 125 13.52 -0.34 1.74
CA GLY A 125 12.44 -0.55 0.80
C GLY A 125 11.74 0.73 0.36
N GLU A 126 10.91 0.59 -0.67
CA GLU A 126 10.04 1.63 -1.17
C GLU A 126 8.61 1.12 -1.37
N LYS A 127 7.64 1.95 -0.99
CA LYS A 127 6.23 1.79 -1.35
C LYS A 127 5.84 2.94 -2.27
N VAL A 128 5.21 2.61 -3.39
CA VAL A 128 4.71 3.60 -4.35
C VAL A 128 3.20 3.50 -4.43
N TYR A 129 2.52 4.62 -4.24
CA TYR A 129 1.07 4.74 -4.31
C TYR A 129 0.66 5.67 -5.44
N ALA A 130 -0.30 5.25 -6.26
CA ALA A 130 -0.87 6.08 -7.33
C ALA A 130 -2.18 6.75 -6.86
N PRO A 131 -2.40 8.03 -7.24
CA PRO A 131 -3.66 8.72 -6.96
C PRO A 131 -4.87 7.95 -7.52
N GLY A 132 -5.92 7.82 -6.72
CA GLY A 132 -7.17 7.15 -7.11
C GLY A 132 -7.07 5.62 -7.20
N VAL A 133 -5.90 5.03 -6.95
CA VAL A 133 -5.68 3.58 -7.06
C VAL A 133 -5.27 2.98 -5.72
N GLY A 134 -4.25 3.54 -5.07
CA GLY A 134 -3.62 2.89 -3.91
C GLY A 134 -2.19 2.45 -4.21
N LEU A 135 -1.74 1.41 -3.50
CA LEU A 135 -0.41 0.83 -3.67
C LEU A 135 -0.25 0.27 -5.10
N VAL A 136 0.82 0.65 -5.80
CA VAL A 136 1.15 0.12 -7.13
C VAL A 136 2.41 -0.75 -7.11
N SER A 137 3.29 -0.51 -6.14
CA SER A 137 4.53 -1.28 -5.97
C SER A 137 5.01 -1.20 -4.53
N ASP A 138 5.55 -2.31 -4.04
CA ASP A 138 6.23 -2.45 -2.75
C ASP A 138 7.51 -3.26 -2.97
N LEU A 139 8.65 -2.63 -2.78
CA LEU A 139 9.97 -3.24 -2.95
C LEU A 139 10.66 -3.26 -1.59
N CYS A 140 11.09 -4.44 -1.17
CA CYS A 140 11.93 -4.64 -0.01
C CYS A 140 13.24 -5.26 -0.48
N ALA A 141 14.35 -4.60 -0.23
CA ALA A 141 15.70 -5.08 -0.52
C ALA A 141 16.47 -5.15 0.81
N ALA A 142 16.33 -6.29 1.49
CA ALA A 142 17.14 -6.62 2.65
C ALA A 142 18.37 -7.45 2.21
N GLU A 143 19.39 -7.54 3.08
CA GLU A 143 20.62 -8.28 2.78
C GLU A 143 20.37 -9.76 2.47
N ASP A 144 19.48 -10.39 3.24
CA ASP A 144 19.17 -11.83 3.12
C ASP A 144 17.99 -12.12 2.19
N GLU A 145 17.13 -11.13 1.94
CA GLU A 145 15.92 -11.33 1.16
C GLU A 145 15.51 -10.06 0.38
N THR A 146 15.32 -10.23 -0.93
CA THR A 146 14.64 -9.23 -1.76
C THR A 146 13.24 -9.72 -2.10
N SER A 147 12.25 -8.87 -1.88
CA SER A 147 10.87 -9.08 -2.32
C SER A 147 10.33 -7.87 -3.09
N GLU A 148 9.58 -8.15 -4.15
CA GLU A 148 8.93 -7.13 -4.96
C GLU A 148 7.47 -7.53 -5.18
N THR A 149 6.56 -6.69 -4.72
CA THR A 149 5.12 -6.80 -5.00
C THR A 149 4.71 -5.73 -5.99
N LEU A 150 4.12 -6.12 -7.11
CA LEU A 150 3.67 -5.22 -8.18
C LEU A 150 2.18 -5.38 -8.42
N LEU A 151 1.51 -4.26 -8.68
CA LEU A 151 0.13 -4.23 -9.14
C LEU A 151 0.07 -4.78 -10.58
N THR A 152 -0.73 -5.82 -10.77
CA THR A 152 -0.93 -6.49 -12.05
C THR A 152 -2.32 -6.29 -12.64
N GLY A 153 -3.30 -5.89 -11.81
CA GLY A 153 -4.63 -5.53 -12.27
C GLY A 153 -5.31 -4.58 -11.31
N ALA A 154 -6.09 -3.63 -11.84
CA ALA A 154 -6.87 -2.71 -11.04
C ALA A 154 -8.26 -2.53 -11.63
N ARG A 155 -9.27 -2.59 -10.78
CA ARG A 155 -10.64 -2.16 -11.06
C ARG A 155 -11.01 -1.11 -10.01
N VAL A 156 -10.99 0.14 -10.44
CA VAL A 156 -11.42 1.28 -9.64
C VAL A 156 -12.90 1.56 -9.99
N PRO A 157 -13.79 1.75 -9.02
CA PRO A 157 -15.20 2.08 -9.24
C PRO A 157 -15.41 3.41 -9.97
#